data_AF-A0A359HFH0-F1
#
_entry.id   AF-A0A359HFH0-F1
#
_cell.length_a   1.000
_cell.length_b   1.000
_cell.length_c   1.000
_cell.angle_alpha   90.00
_cell.angle_beta   90.00
_cell.angle_gamma   90.00
#
_symmetry.space_group_name_H-M   'P 1'
#
loop_
_entity.id
_entity.type
_entity.pdbx_description
1 polymer ?
#
loop_
_entity_poly.entity_id
_entity_poly.type
_entity_poly.pdbx_seq_one_letter_code
_entity_poly.pdbx_strand_id
1 'polypeptide(L)'
;MYSEKSRIPWGPIVVAVAVLFFGCIIAGALIIPKLISGGSGGVGSTAEEFPAAPKGSIVVDVASSNTKQDWMNLMVERFNADGPTIASGETIFVRVTHVTSGGSQQDILDGKIQPQVWSPGDGSWVAGANEVWRDRTGRMLISQDCPTTVFAPSGFAMWRPMAEALGWPDKPISWDDLVDLSANPDGWASVGHPEWGQFKFGHTHPAYSNVGLQMMTAL
;
A
#
# COMPACT_ATOMS: atom_id res chain seq x y z
N MET A 1 40.75 52.54 43.17
CA MET A 1 40.89 52.86 41.73
C MET A 1 40.81 51.54 40.97
N TYR A 2 39.60 51.10 40.62
CA TYR A 2 39.36 49.82 39.91
C TYR A 2 39.04 50.18 38.45
N SER A 3 39.84 49.65 37.52
CA SER A 3 39.72 49.89 36.08
C SER A 3 38.59 49.04 35.50
N GLU A 4 37.66 49.69 34.82
CA GLU A 4 36.53 49.08 34.13
C GLU A 4 37.02 48.44 32.82
N LYS A 5 37.08 47.11 32.78
CA LYS A 5 37.36 46.35 31.54
C LYS A 5 36.18 46.52 30.57
N SER A 6 36.50 46.90 29.33
CA SER A 6 35.58 47.06 28.21
C SER A 6 34.65 45.86 28.05
N ARG A 7 33.35 46.10 28.17
CA ARG A 7 32.31 45.10 27.86
C ARG A 7 32.13 45.04 26.34
N ILE A 8 32.57 43.95 25.73
CA ILE A 8 32.27 43.66 24.33
C ILE A 8 30.73 43.55 24.18
N PRO A 9 30.09 44.26 23.24
CA PRO A 9 28.65 44.17 23.05
C PRO A 9 28.33 42.83 22.36
N TRP A 10 27.94 41.83 23.16
CA TRP A 10 27.59 40.49 22.68
C TRP A 10 26.32 40.46 21.82
N GLY A 11 25.45 41.47 21.93
CA GLY A 11 24.20 41.58 21.18
C GLY A 11 24.36 41.43 19.65
N PRO A 12 25.16 42.28 18.98
CA PRO A 12 25.37 42.17 17.53
C PRO A 12 26.06 40.86 17.10
N ILE A 13 26.92 40.28 17.95
CA ILE A 13 27.58 39.00 17.65
C ILE A 13 26.57 37.84 17.69
N VAL A 14 25.69 37.81 18.70
CA VAL A 14 24.64 36.79 18.81
C VAL A 14 23.64 36.89 17.67
N VAL A 15 23.26 38.11 17.25
CA VAL A 15 22.37 38.32 16.10
C VAL A 15 23.02 37.88 14.79
N ALA A 16 24.30 38.20 14.57
CA ALA A 16 25.02 37.76 13.37
C ALA A 16 25.16 36.23 13.29
N VAL A 17 25.46 35.57 14.42
CA VAL A 17 25.53 34.10 14.50
C VAL A 17 24.15 33.48 14.27
N ALA A 18 23.09 34.03 14.84
CA ALA A 18 21.73 33.54 14.64
C ALA A 18 21.26 33.69 13.17
N VAL A 19 21.56 34.81 12.51
CA VAL A 19 21.21 35.02 11.10
C VAL A 19 21.98 34.07 10.19
N LEU A 20 23.26 33.82 10.46
CA LEU A 20 24.04 32.82 9.71
C LEU A 20 23.52 31.41 9.94
N PHE A 21 23.14 31.07 11.17
CA PHE A 21 22.60 29.74 11.49
C PHE A 21 21.24 29.50 10.83
N PHE A 22 20.31 30.47 10.89
CA PHE A 22 19.02 30.37 10.21
C PHE A 22 19.15 30.41 8.68
N GLY A 23 20.08 31.20 8.14
CA GLY A 23 20.39 31.20 6.71
C GLY A 23 20.90 29.84 6.21
N CYS A 24 21.75 29.17 6.99
CA CYS A 24 22.22 27.81 6.69
C CYS A 24 21.10 26.77 6.80
N ILE A 25 20.17 26.89 7.75
CA ILE A 25 19.01 25.99 7.85
C ILE A 25 18.08 26.14 6.66
N ILE A 26 17.78 27.37 6.24
CA ILE A 26 16.90 27.64 5.09
C ILE A 26 17.56 27.17 3.78
N ALA A 27 18.86 27.44 3.61
CA ALA A 27 19.62 26.93 2.46
C ALA A 27 19.69 25.39 2.45
N GLY A 28 19.87 24.76 3.62
CA GLY A 28 19.80 23.31 3.77
C GLY A 28 18.42 22.74 3.41
N ALA A 29 17.34 23.33 3.93
CA ALA A 29 15.97 22.90 3.66
C ALA A 29 15.55 23.03 2.18
N LEU A 30 16.15 23.97 1.43
CA LEU A 30 15.89 24.15 -0.01
C LEU A 30 16.74 23.27 -0.91
N ILE A 31 17.91 22.79 -0.45
CA ILE A 31 18.84 21.97 -1.24
C ILE A 31 18.64 20.47 -0.98
N ILE A 32 18.22 20.06 0.23
CA ILE A 32 18.01 18.66 0.60
C ILE A 32 16.94 17.93 -0.26
N PRO A 33 15.81 18.54 -0.69
CA PRO A 33 14.86 17.84 -1.55
C PRO A 33 15.42 17.48 -2.93
N LYS A 34 16.41 18.23 -3.43
CA LYS A 34 17.03 17.98 -4.74
C LYS A 34 18.15 16.95 -4.71
N LEU A 35 18.73 16.65 -3.54
CA LEU A 35 19.79 15.66 -3.40
C LEU A 35 19.28 14.27 -2.98
N ILE A 36 18.05 14.17 -2.45
CA ILE A 36 17.39 12.90 -2.06
C ILE A 36 16.42 12.40 -3.18
N SER A 37 16.28 13.15 -4.28
CA SER A 37 15.46 12.77 -5.45
C SER A 37 16.04 11.63 -6.32
N GLY A 38 17.04 10.90 -5.84
CA GLY A 38 17.77 9.86 -6.59
C GLY A 38 17.41 8.42 -6.22
N GLY A 39 16.26 8.19 -5.59
CA GLY A 39 15.91 6.87 -5.05
C GLY A 39 14.42 6.59 -5.01
N SER A 40 13.67 7.02 -6.03
CA SER A 40 12.41 6.33 -6.34
C SER A 40 12.78 4.99 -6.94
N GLY A 41 13.00 4.00 -6.07
CA GLY A 41 12.92 2.60 -6.43
C GLY A 41 11.48 2.29 -6.78
N GLY A 42 11.01 2.85 -7.90
CA GLY A 42 9.91 2.25 -8.62
C GLY A 42 10.33 0.81 -8.86
N VAL A 43 9.57 -0.12 -8.30
CA VAL A 43 9.53 -1.47 -8.85
C VAL A 43 9.17 -1.25 -10.31
N GLY A 44 10.20 -1.25 -11.16
CA GLY A 44 10.03 -1.28 -12.59
C GLY A 44 9.18 -2.50 -12.83
N SER A 45 7.93 -2.26 -13.19
CA SER A 45 7.13 -3.25 -13.88
C SER A 45 7.97 -3.61 -15.10
N THR A 46 8.75 -4.69 -15.00
CA THR A 46 9.03 -5.50 -16.19
C THR A 46 7.65 -5.72 -16.76
N ALA A 47 7.35 -5.07 -17.89
CA ALA A 47 6.09 -5.25 -18.58
C ALA A 47 5.90 -6.77 -18.67
N GLU A 48 4.97 -7.31 -17.86
CA GLU A 48 4.62 -8.71 -17.99
C GLU A 48 4.19 -8.87 -19.43
N GLU A 49 4.97 -9.64 -20.19
CA GLU A 49 4.69 -9.85 -21.60
C GLU A 49 3.44 -10.72 -21.65
N PHE A 50 2.29 -10.06 -21.79
CA PHE A 50 1.02 -10.74 -21.90
C PHE A 50 1.06 -11.66 -23.13
N PRO A 51 0.45 -12.85 -23.05
CA PRO A 51 0.25 -13.66 -24.25
C PRO A 51 -0.47 -12.81 -25.31
N ALA A 52 0.07 -12.83 -26.53
CA ALA A 52 -0.50 -12.07 -27.63
C ALA A 52 -1.92 -12.58 -27.93
N ALA A 53 -2.89 -11.67 -27.99
CA ALA A 53 -4.26 -12.01 -28.33
C ALA A 53 -4.31 -12.57 -29.77
N PRO A 54 -5.10 -13.64 -30.03
CA PRO A 54 -5.31 -14.13 -31.39
C PRO A 54 -5.87 -13.04 -32.30
N LYS A 55 -5.47 -13.04 -33.58
CA LYS A 55 -5.96 -12.05 -34.55
C LYS A 55 -7.49 -12.08 -34.66
N GLY A 56 -8.10 -10.90 -34.66
CA GLY A 56 -9.56 -10.75 -34.74
C GLY A 56 -10.28 -10.93 -33.40
N SER A 57 -9.56 -11.09 -32.29
CA SER A 57 -10.17 -11.15 -30.96
C SER A 57 -10.53 -9.76 -30.44
N ILE A 58 -11.61 -9.70 -29.65
CA ILE A 58 -11.92 -8.55 -28.80
C ILE A 58 -11.14 -8.70 -27.51
N VAL A 59 -10.27 -7.74 -27.22
CA VAL A 59 -9.44 -7.76 -26.02
C VAL A 59 -10.15 -7.06 -24.87
N VAL A 60 -10.24 -7.74 -23.73
CA VAL A 60 -10.78 -7.19 -22.47
C VAL A 60 -9.64 -7.10 -21.47
N ASP A 61 -9.29 -5.87 -21.10
CA ASP A 61 -8.26 -5.61 -20.10
C ASP A 61 -8.87 -5.57 -18.70
N VAL A 62 -8.33 -6.40 -17.82
CA VAL A 62 -8.76 -6.55 -16.43
C VAL A 62 -7.63 -6.07 -15.53
N ALA A 63 -7.88 -5.07 -14.70
CA ALA A 63 -6.97 -4.72 -13.60
C ALA A 63 -7.45 -5.43 -12.33
N SER A 64 -6.64 -6.33 -11.78
CA SER A 64 -7.02 -7.11 -10.59
C SER A 64 -5.99 -6.98 -9.47
N SER A 65 -6.46 -6.95 -8.22
CA SER A 65 -5.58 -6.91 -7.06
C SER A 65 -4.64 -8.11 -7.03
N ASN A 66 -3.35 -7.84 -6.77
CA ASN A 66 -2.30 -8.85 -6.62
C ASN A 66 -2.62 -9.91 -5.55
N THR A 67 -3.47 -9.61 -4.57
CA THR A 67 -4.00 -10.58 -3.60
C THR A 67 -4.74 -11.76 -4.23
N LYS A 68 -5.17 -11.65 -5.49
CA LYS A 68 -5.89 -12.69 -6.25
C LYS A 68 -5.08 -13.21 -7.44
N GLN A 69 -3.78 -12.90 -7.52
CA GLN A 69 -2.97 -13.11 -8.71
C GLN A 69 -3.05 -14.53 -9.27
N ASP A 70 -2.76 -15.54 -8.45
CA ASP A 70 -2.76 -16.94 -8.90
C ASP A 70 -4.15 -17.41 -9.35
N TRP A 71 -5.18 -17.03 -8.60
CA TRP A 71 -6.56 -17.36 -8.96
C TRP A 71 -6.98 -16.68 -10.27
N MET A 72 -6.68 -15.39 -10.44
CA MET A 72 -6.99 -14.66 -11.67
C MET A 72 -6.25 -15.21 -12.88
N ASN A 73 -4.97 -15.56 -12.73
CA ASN A 73 -4.18 -16.19 -13.78
C ASN A 73 -4.84 -17.49 -14.26
N LEU A 74 -5.20 -18.36 -13.31
CA LEU A 74 -5.89 -19.61 -13.61
C LEU A 74 -7.24 -19.38 -14.30
N MET A 75 -8.01 -18.41 -13.84
CA MET A 75 -9.33 -18.11 -14.41
C MET A 75 -9.23 -17.53 -15.82
N VAL A 76 -8.27 -16.63 -16.07
CA VAL A 76 -8.04 -16.04 -17.39
C VAL A 76 -7.49 -17.08 -18.37
N GLU A 77 -6.58 -17.94 -17.93
CA GLU A 77 -6.08 -19.05 -18.74
C GLU A 77 -7.24 -19.95 -19.21
N ARG A 78 -8.10 -20.37 -18.27
CA ARG A 78 -9.29 -21.19 -18.59
C ARG A 78 -10.25 -20.47 -19.53
N PHE A 79 -10.59 -19.22 -19.23
CA PHE A 79 -11.51 -18.44 -20.05
C PHE A 79 -10.98 -18.29 -21.49
N ASN A 80 -9.70 -17.99 -21.65
CA ASN A 80 -9.09 -17.83 -22.98
C ASN A 80 -8.98 -19.17 -23.73
N ALA A 81 -8.75 -20.28 -23.02
CA ALA A 81 -8.73 -21.62 -23.61
C ALA A 81 -10.10 -22.06 -24.13
N ASP A 82 -11.18 -21.67 -23.44
CA ASP A 82 -12.57 -21.95 -23.87
C ASP A 82 -12.96 -21.17 -25.12
N GLY A 83 -12.25 -20.08 -25.44
CA GLY A 83 -12.44 -19.27 -26.64
C GLY A 83 -13.87 -18.72 -26.83
N PRO A 84 -14.50 -18.13 -25.80
CA PRO A 84 -15.88 -17.67 -25.89
C PRO A 84 -16.03 -16.59 -26.96
N THR A 85 -17.12 -16.65 -27.72
CA THR A 85 -17.41 -15.71 -28.80
C THR A 85 -18.62 -14.84 -28.49
N ILE A 86 -18.61 -13.61 -28.98
CA ILE A 86 -19.83 -12.79 -29.03
C ILE A 86 -20.72 -13.21 -30.19
N ALA A 87 -21.95 -12.68 -30.24
CA ALA A 87 -22.95 -13.05 -31.26
C ALA A 87 -22.50 -12.81 -32.71
N SER A 88 -21.58 -11.86 -32.94
CA SER A 88 -21.00 -11.57 -34.25
C SER A 88 -19.84 -12.49 -34.65
N GLY A 89 -19.41 -13.39 -33.76
CA GLY A 89 -18.43 -14.45 -34.04
C GLY A 89 -17.00 -14.16 -33.60
N GLU A 90 -16.69 -12.94 -33.14
CA GLU A 90 -15.37 -12.62 -32.61
C GLU A 90 -15.14 -13.28 -31.24
N THR A 91 -13.95 -13.85 -31.06
CA THR A 91 -13.51 -14.41 -29.77
C THR A 91 -13.17 -13.30 -28.79
N ILE A 92 -13.56 -13.47 -27.53
CA ILE A 92 -13.13 -12.62 -26.42
C ILE A 92 -11.81 -13.16 -25.89
N PHE A 93 -10.81 -12.28 -25.78
CA PHE A 93 -9.53 -12.59 -25.16
C PHE A 93 -9.30 -11.66 -23.97
N VAL A 94 -9.09 -12.24 -22.79
CA VAL A 94 -8.89 -11.50 -21.55
C VAL A 94 -7.40 -11.36 -21.25
N ARG A 95 -6.97 -10.16 -20.90
CA ARG A 95 -5.67 -9.89 -20.27
C ARG A 95 -5.90 -9.41 -18.85
N VAL A 96 -5.12 -9.93 -17.90
CA VAL A 96 -5.17 -9.49 -16.51
C VAL A 96 -3.86 -8.85 -16.11
N THR A 97 -3.90 -7.58 -15.71
CA THR A 97 -2.77 -6.89 -15.08
C THR A 97 -2.94 -6.94 -13.58
N HIS A 98 -1.92 -7.43 -12.87
CA HIS A 98 -1.89 -7.45 -11.41
C HIS A 98 -1.46 -6.09 -10.88
N VAL A 99 -2.32 -5.50 -10.04
CA VAL A 99 -2.14 -4.15 -9.51
C VAL A 99 -2.30 -4.13 -7.99
N THR A 100 -1.81 -3.08 -7.34
CA THR A 100 -2.22 -2.77 -5.97
C THR A 100 -3.58 -2.07 -6.01
N SER A 101 -4.42 -2.28 -5.01
CA SER A 101 -5.80 -1.75 -5.02
C SER A 101 -5.81 -0.21 -4.93
N GLY A 102 -5.03 0.37 -4.02
CA GLY A 102 -4.94 1.82 -3.90
C GLY A 102 -4.15 2.49 -5.04
N GLY A 103 -3.11 1.82 -5.54
CA GLY A 103 -2.37 2.31 -6.71
C GLY A 103 -3.27 2.36 -7.96
N SER A 104 -3.98 1.27 -8.24
CA SER A 104 -4.91 1.24 -9.39
C SER A 104 -6.10 2.18 -9.22
N GLN A 105 -6.65 2.38 -8.02
CA GLN A 105 -7.64 3.42 -7.80
C GLN A 105 -7.11 4.78 -8.25
N GLN A 106 -5.90 5.16 -7.81
CA GLN A 106 -5.31 6.45 -8.16
C GLN A 106 -5.05 6.54 -9.67
N ASP A 107 -4.50 5.50 -10.28
CA ASP A 107 -4.18 5.49 -11.71
C ASP A 107 -5.43 5.52 -12.59
N ILE A 108 -6.54 4.91 -12.17
CA ILE A 108 -7.84 5.02 -12.82
C ILE A 108 -8.39 6.44 -12.68
N LEU A 109 -8.37 7.01 -11.47
CA LEU A 109 -8.88 8.36 -11.21
C LEU A 109 -8.09 9.46 -11.94
N ASP A 110 -6.80 9.21 -12.20
CA ASP A 110 -5.91 10.08 -12.97
C ASP A 110 -5.98 9.80 -14.48
N GLY A 111 -6.71 8.76 -14.91
CA GLY A 111 -6.82 8.34 -16.30
C GLY A 111 -5.55 7.73 -16.90
N LYS A 112 -4.57 7.35 -16.07
CA LYS A 112 -3.32 6.68 -16.49
C LYS A 112 -3.57 5.25 -16.98
N ILE A 113 -4.53 4.56 -16.37
CA ILE A 113 -5.04 3.27 -16.83
C ILE A 113 -6.57 3.35 -16.99
N GLN A 114 -7.10 2.63 -17.98
CA GLN A 114 -8.54 2.59 -18.27
C GLN A 114 -8.99 1.16 -18.55
N PRO A 115 -8.92 0.25 -17.56
CA PRO A 115 -9.32 -1.13 -17.75
C PRO A 115 -10.85 -1.24 -17.94
N GLN A 116 -11.28 -2.21 -18.75
CA GLN A 116 -12.69 -2.53 -18.94
C GLN A 116 -13.29 -3.17 -17.68
N VAL A 117 -12.47 -3.90 -16.91
CA VAL A 117 -12.88 -4.50 -15.64
C VAL A 117 -11.85 -4.16 -14.57
N TRP A 118 -12.32 -3.68 -13.42
CA TRP A 118 -11.49 -3.47 -12.24
C TRP A 118 -11.98 -4.35 -11.09
N SER A 119 -11.08 -5.17 -10.56
CA SER A 119 -11.35 -6.06 -9.42
C SER A 119 -10.35 -5.75 -8.30
N PRO A 120 -10.58 -4.70 -7.49
CA PRO A 120 -9.74 -4.41 -6.33
C PRO A 120 -9.87 -5.51 -5.27
N GLY A 121 -9.02 -5.48 -4.25
CA GLY A 121 -8.97 -6.53 -3.24
C GLY A 121 -10.23 -6.57 -2.36
N ASP A 122 -10.96 -5.45 -2.27
CA ASP A 122 -12.22 -5.33 -1.56
C ASP A 122 -13.08 -4.18 -2.12
N GLY A 123 -14.38 -4.18 -1.77
CA GLY A 123 -15.35 -3.21 -2.31
C GLY A 123 -15.18 -1.77 -1.79
N SER A 124 -14.47 -1.55 -0.69
CA SER A 124 -14.21 -0.21 -0.15
C SER A 124 -13.38 0.65 -1.11
N TRP A 125 -12.48 0.05 -1.89
CA TRP A 125 -11.75 0.77 -2.95
C TRP A 125 -12.68 1.29 -4.04
N VAL A 126 -13.71 0.52 -4.41
CA VAL A 126 -14.74 0.97 -5.38
C VAL A 126 -15.56 2.10 -4.77
N ALA A 127 -15.94 2.00 -3.50
CA ALA A 127 -16.67 3.05 -2.79
C ALA A 127 -15.86 4.35 -2.72
N GLY A 128 -14.57 4.26 -2.34
CA GLY A 128 -13.67 5.42 -2.28
C GLY A 128 -13.38 6.04 -3.65
N ALA A 129 -13.20 5.22 -4.69
CA ALA A 129 -13.05 5.73 -6.05
C ALA A 129 -14.29 6.51 -6.51
N ASN A 130 -15.48 5.98 -6.21
CA ASN A 130 -16.75 6.62 -6.52
C ASN A 130 -16.97 7.92 -5.74
N GLU A 131 -16.58 7.98 -4.47
CA GLU A 131 -16.63 9.20 -3.67
C GLU A 131 -15.78 10.29 -4.31
N VAL A 132 -14.49 10.00 -4.56
CA VAL A 132 -13.57 10.97 -5.17
C VAL A 132 -14.06 11.40 -6.56
N TRP A 133 -14.57 10.48 -7.37
CA TRP A 133 -15.04 10.81 -8.71
C TRP A 133 -16.31 11.67 -8.70
N ARG A 134 -17.22 11.40 -7.77
CA ARG A 134 -18.43 12.20 -7.56
C ARG A 134 -18.08 13.61 -7.13
N ASP A 135 -17.10 13.78 -6.25
CA ASP A 135 -16.63 15.11 -5.85
C ASP A 135 -16.03 15.89 -7.02
N ARG A 136 -15.33 15.20 -7.92
CA ARG A 136 -14.71 15.81 -9.12
C ARG A 136 -15.72 16.13 -10.23
N THR A 137 -16.73 15.28 -10.43
CA THR A 137 -17.54 15.28 -11.68
C THR A 137 -19.06 15.34 -11.46
N GLY A 138 -19.53 15.20 -10.23
CA GLY A 138 -20.95 15.08 -9.90
C GLY A 138 -21.59 13.75 -10.30
N ARG A 139 -20.79 12.74 -10.71
CA ARG A 139 -21.29 11.43 -11.18
C ARG A 139 -20.52 10.30 -10.51
N MET A 140 -21.11 9.10 -10.51
CA MET A 140 -20.40 7.87 -10.09
C MET A 140 -19.44 7.43 -11.20
N LEU A 141 -18.26 6.93 -10.83
CA LEU A 141 -17.31 6.33 -11.77
C LEU A 141 -17.80 4.95 -12.20
N ILE A 142 -18.17 4.14 -11.20
CA ILE A 142 -18.68 2.78 -11.33
C ILE A 142 -20.09 2.80 -10.74
N SER A 143 -21.08 2.85 -11.62
CA SER A 143 -22.51 2.91 -11.26
C SER A 143 -23.19 1.54 -11.24
N GLN A 144 -22.51 0.50 -11.72
CA GLN A 144 -23.01 -0.87 -11.73
C GLN A 144 -22.78 -1.53 -10.36
N ASP A 145 -23.58 -2.54 -10.04
CA ASP A 145 -23.37 -3.35 -8.85
C ASP A 145 -22.00 -4.02 -8.87
N CYS A 146 -21.33 -4.03 -7.72
CA CYS A 146 -20.01 -4.63 -7.52
C CYS A 146 -20.13 -5.84 -6.57
N PRO A 147 -20.62 -6.99 -7.04
CA PRO A 147 -20.77 -8.17 -6.19
C PRO A 147 -19.41 -8.75 -5.79
N THR A 148 -19.34 -9.30 -4.57
CA THR A 148 -18.15 -10.02 -4.09
C THR A 148 -17.90 -11.26 -4.93
N THR A 149 -16.71 -11.35 -5.54
CA THR A 149 -16.34 -12.50 -6.39
C THR A 149 -15.67 -13.63 -5.59
N VAL A 150 -14.90 -13.28 -4.55
CA VAL A 150 -14.12 -14.22 -3.75
C VAL A 150 -14.08 -13.73 -2.30
N PHE A 151 -14.14 -14.65 -1.34
CA PHE A 151 -13.83 -14.40 0.06
C PHE A 151 -12.45 -14.97 0.39
N ALA A 152 -11.58 -14.14 0.96
CA ALA A 152 -10.28 -14.55 1.45
C ALA A 152 -10.21 -14.30 2.97
N PRO A 153 -9.93 -15.33 3.79
CA PRO A 153 -9.72 -15.12 5.22
C PRO A 153 -8.41 -14.37 5.46
N SER A 154 -8.45 -13.40 6.39
CA SER A 154 -7.27 -12.69 6.87
C SER A 154 -6.91 -13.18 8.27
N GLY A 155 -5.61 -13.24 8.59
CA GLY A 155 -5.12 -13.67 9.88
C GLY A 155 -3.67 -13.27 10.13
N PHE A 156 -3.14 -13.69 11.26
CA PHE A 156 -1.75 -13.42 11.64
C PHE A 156 -0.81 -14.47 11.06
N ALA A 157 0.28 -14.01 10.47
CA ALA A 157 1.43 -14.85 10.19
C ALA A 157 2.48 -14.62 11.29
N MET A 158 2.93 -15.70 11.93
CA MET A 158 4.02 -15.64 12.90
C MET A 158 4.85 -16.91 12.86
N TRP A 159 6.09 -16.82 13.35
CA TRP A 159 6.94 -17.99 13.50
C TRP A 159 6.36 -18.96 14.53
N ARG A 160 6.40 -20.26 14.23
CA ARG A 160 5.83 -21.28 15.11
C ARG A 160 6.29 -21.18 16.58
N PRO A 161 7.59 -21.02 16.91
CA PRO A 161 8.02 -20.90 18.30
C PRO A 161 7.39 -19.68 19.01
N MET A 162 7.19 -18.58 18.28
CA MET A 162 6.54 -17.38 18.82
C MET A 162 5.04 -17.62 19.06
N ALA A 163 4.37 -18.38 18.19
CA ALA A 163 2.98 -18.78 18.39
C ALA A 163 2.81 -19.68 19.61
N GLU A 164 3.70 -20.65 19.77
CA GLU A 164 3.69 -21.60 20.89
C GLU A 164 3.94 -20.88 22.22
N ALA A 165 4.81 -19.87 22.25
CA ALA A 165 5.00 -19.01 23.43
C ALA A 165 3.73 -18.24 23.84
N LEU A 166 2.80 -18.00 22.91
CA LEU A 166 1.50 -17.38 23.16
C LEU A 166 0.38 -18.39 23.45
N GLY A 167 0.69 -19.68 23.49
CA GLY A 167 -0.24 -20.76 23.83
C GLY A 167 -0.86 -21.51 22.65
N TRP A 168 -0.47 -21.21 21.40
CA TRP A 168 -0.87 -22.01 20.25
C TRP A 168 -0.19 -23.40 20.30
N PRO A 169 -0.84 -24.51 19.86
CA PRO A 169 -2.16 -24.60 19.24
C PRO A 169 -3.33 -24.71 20.23
N ASP A 170 -3.08 -24.85 21.53
CA ASP A 170 -4.13 -25.10 22.52
C ASP A 170 -5.04 -23.88 22.76
N LYS A 171 -4.50 -22.67 22.57
CA LYS A 171 -5.21 -21.39 22.63
C LYS A 171 -5.04 -20.64 21.29
N PRO A 172 -6.11 -20.31 20.56
CA PRO A 172 -6.05 -19.42 19.41
C PRO A 172 -5.52 -18.04 19.82
N ILE A 173 -4.69 -17.45 18.97
CA ILE A 173 -4.11 -16.12 19.21
C ILE A 173 -5.08 -15.06 18.73
N SER A 174 -5.44 -14.14 19.61
CA SER A 174 -6.36 -13.04 19.38
C SER A 174 -5.66 -11.71 19.14
N TRP A 175 -6.41 -10.68 18.72
CA TRP A 175 -5.92 -9.31 18.68
C TRP A 175 -5.49 -8.80 20.05
N ASP A 176 -6.24 -9.12 21.10
CA ASP A 176 -5.94 -8.71 22.48
C ASP A 176 -4.58 -9.26 22.93
N ASP A 177 -4.26 -10.52 22.60
CA ASP A 177 -2.95 -11.11 22.92
C ASP A 177 -1.79 -10.32 22.27
N LEU A 178 -1.98 -9.84 21.03
CA LEU A 178 -0.96 -9.05 20.32
C LEU A 178 -0.87 -7.61 20.86
N VAL A 179 -2.00 -7.01 21.22
CA VAL A 179 -2.05 -5.67 21.84
C VAL A 179 -1.36 -5.70 23.20
N ASP A 180 -1.69 -6.67 24.05
CA ASP A 180 -1.08 -6.84 25.36
C ASP A 180 0.43 -7.08 25.26
N LEU A 181 0.87 -7.97 24.35
CA LEU A 181 2.28 -8.21 24.12
C LEU A 181 3.00 -6.95 23.59
N SER A 182 2.35 -6.16 22.75
CA SER A 182 2.91 -4.91 22.20
C SER A 182 3.05 -3.80 23.26
N ALA A 183 2.13 -3.76 24.23
CA ALA A 183 2.11 -2.79 25.31
C ALA A 183 2.99 -3.21 26.49
N ASN A 184 3.41 -4.48 26.56
CA ASN A 184 4.24 -4.98 27.63
C ASN A 184 5.68 -4.46 27.53
N PRO A 185 6.19 -3.71 28.53
CA PRO A 185 7.55 -3.18 28.49
C PRO A 185 8.64 -4.26 28.42
N ASP A 186 8.34 -5.47 28.90
CA ASP A 186 9.26 -6.62 28.83
C ASP A 186 9.17 -7.35 27.47
N GLY A 187 8.19 -7.03 26.63
CA GLY A 187 8.00 -7.62 25.31
C GLY A 187 7.96 -9.15 25.35
N TRP A 188 8.72 -9.82 24.48
CA TRP A 188 8.82 -11.28 24.46
C TRP A 188 9.47 -11.88 25.71
N ALA A 189 10.17 -11.10 26.54
CA ALA A 189 10.68 -11.59 27.82
C ALA A 189 9.55 -11.95 28.80
N SER A 190 8.38 -11.31 28.68
CA SER A 190 7.19 -11.62 29.49
C SER A 190 6.66 -13.04 29.28
N VAL A 191 7.01 -13.66 28.15
CA VAL A 191 6.66 -15.04 27.80
C VAL A 191 7.90 -15.94 27.72
N GLY A 192 8.99 -15.56 28.40
CA GLY A 192 10.19 -16.39 28.56
C GLY A 192 11.20 -16.32 27.41
N HIS A 193 11.03 -15.39 26.47
CA HIS A 193 11.88 -15.26 25.27
C HIS A 193 12.52 -13.87 25.13
N PRO A 194 13.40 -13.45 26.08
CA PRO A 194 14.06 -12.14 26.02
C PRO A 194 14.91 -11.94 24.76
N GLU A 195 15.39 -13.02 24.15
CA GLU A 195 16.19 -12.98 22.92
C GLU A 195 15.44 -12.44 21.69
N TRP A 196 14.10 -12.42 21.71
CA TRP A 196 13.29 -11.84 20.63
C TRP A 196 13.02 -10.34 20.83
N GLY A 197 13.32 -9.79 22.02
CA GLY A 197 13.20 -8.38 22.33
C GLY A 197 11.75 -7.86 22.37
N GLN A 198 11.55 -6.64 21.89
CA GLN A 198 10.21 -6.01 21.83
C GLN A 198 9.38 -6.58 20.69
N PHE A 199 8.07 -6.69 20.89
CA PHE A 199 7.15 -7.08 19.83
C PHE A 199 7.15 -6.04 18.70
N LYS A 200 7.10 -6.53 17.46
CA LYS A 200 7.02 -5.70 16.26
C LYS A 200 5.95 -6.26 15.35
N PHE A 201 5.00 -5.42 14.98
CA PHE A 201 3.94 -5.77 14.05
C PHE A 201 4.27 -5.25 12.65
N GLY A 202 4.20 -6.12 11.65
CA GLY A 202 4.41 -5.77 10.25
C GLY A 202 3.11 -5.82 9.47
N HIS A 203 2.81 -4.75 8.74
CA HIS A 203 1.71 -4.73 7.78
C HIS A 203 2.12 -3.98 6.50
N THR A 204 1.40 -4.22 5.41
CA THR A 204 1.61 -3.52 4.14
C THR A 204 1.12 -2.06 4.19
N HIS A 205 1.63 -1.19 3.32
CA HIS A 205 1.26 0.24 3.30
C HIS A 205 -0.25 0.45 3.04
N PRO A 206 -0.99 1.17 3.91
CA PRO A 206 -2.45 1.23 3.86
C PRO A 206 -3.01 1.99 2.66
N ALA A 207 -2.29 2.98 2.14
CA ALA A 207 -2.75 3.74 0.97
C ALA A 207 -2.69 2.95 -0.36
N TYR A 208 -2.00 1.81 -0.40
CA TYR A 208 -1.79 1.06 -1.64
C TYR A 208 -2.28 -0.39 -1.55
N SER A 209 -2.10 -1.03 -0.41
CA SER A 209 -2.40 -2.45 -0.21
C SER A 209 -3.77 -2.66 0.39
N ASN A 210 -4.48 -3.67 -0.12
CA ASN A 210 -5.76 -4.11 0.41
C ASN A 210 -5.69 -4.49 1.90
N VAL A 211 -4.77 -5.40 2.25
CA VAL A 211 -4.60 -5.86 3.64
C VAL A 211 -4.10 -4.71 4.52
N GLY A 212 -3.32 -3.78 3.95
CA GLY A 212 -2.89 -2.57 4.65
C GLY A 212 -4.06 -1.68 5.03
N LEU A 213 -5.00 -1.44 4.11
CA LEU A 213 -6.20 -0.67 4.40
C LEU A 213 -7.07 -1.38 5.44
N GLN A 214 -7.34 -2.68 5.23
CA GLN A 214 -8.14 -3.49 6.15
C GLN A 214 -7.57 -3.49 7.58
N MET A 215 -6.24 -3.50 7.71
CA MET A 215 -5.56 -3.39 8.99
C MET A 215 -5.93 -2.10 9.75
N MET A 216 -6.00 -0.98 9.03
CA MET A 216 -6.30 0.32 9.64
C MET A 216 -7.77 0.47 10.03
N THR A 217 -8.65 -0.35 9.49
CA THR A 217 -10.09 -0.34 9.78
C THR A 217 -10.51 -1.43 10.77
N ALA A 218 -9.61 -2.34 11.11
CA ALA A 218 -9.85 -3.46 12.02
C ALA A 218 -9.45 -3.16 13.48
N LEU A 219 -8.68 -2.08 13.70
CA LEU A 219 -8.34 -1.50 15.00
C LEU A 219 -9.36 -0.42 15.39
#